data_AF-A0A4P9ZQ30-F1
#
_entry.id   AF-A0A4P9ZQ30-F1
#
_cell.length_a   1.000
_cell.length_b   1.000
_cell.length_c   1.000
_cell.angle_alpha   90.00
_cell.angle_beta   90.00
_cell.angle_gamma   90.00
#
_symmetry.space_group_name_H-M   'P 1'
#
loop_
_entity.id
_entity.type
_entity.pdbx_description
1 polymer ?
#
loop_
_entity_poly.entity_id
_entity_poly.type
_entity_poly.pdbx_seq_one_letter_code
_entity_poly.pdbx_strand_id
1 'polypeptide(L)' 'NTLVNTVKSRPWQKLLGEIGEPSMVYLLTKTSVFQRLPNNCFCQITGFALDKRVQDQDRQGDS' A
#
# COMPACT_ATOMS: atom_id res chain seq x y z
N ASN A 1 12.33 -11.52 2.88
CA ASN A 1 11.74 -10.17 2.99
C ASN A 1 10.25 -10.28 2.70
N THR A 2 9.39 -10.29 3.73
CA THR A 2 7.97 -10.72 3.63
C THR A 2 7.14 -9.89 2.64
N LEU A 3 7.34 -8.58 2.59
CA LEU A 3 6.66 -7.68 1.64
C LEU A 3 7.04 -7.97 0.18
N VAL A 4 8.32 -8.28 -0.08
CA VAL A 4 8.80 -8.65 -1.42
C VAL A 4 8.13 -9.94 -1.90
N ASN A 5 7.90 -10.89 -1.01
CA ASN A 5 7.19 -12.12 -1.35
C ASN A 5 5.69 -11.85 -1.63
N THR A 6 5.07 -10.91 -0.93
CA THR A 6 3.69 -10.49 -1.18
C THR A 6 3.52 -9.91 -2.58
N VAL A 7 4.34 -8.91 -2.97
CA VAL A 7 4.23 -8.27 -4.29
C VAL A 7 4.65 -9.18 -5.45
N LYS A 8 5.35 -10.28 -5.16
CA LYS A 8 5.68 -11.32 -6.15
C LYS A 8 4.64 -12.45 -6.24
N SER A 9 3.58 -12.40 -5.44
CA SER A 9 2.53 -13.44 -5.46
C SER A 9 1.68 -13.38 -6.72
N ARG A 10 0.98 -14.49 -7.03
CA ARG A 10 0.14 -14.61 -8.24
C ARG A 10 -0.89 -13.48 -8.41
N PRO A 11 -1.60 -13.01 -7.37
CA PRO A 11 -2.53 -11.89 -7.52
C PRO A 11 -1.87 -10.60 -8.03
N TRP A 12 -0.66 -10.30 -7.53
CA TRP A 12 0.09 -9.11 -7.94
C TRP A 12 0.66 -9.25 -9.36
N GLN A 13 1.08 -10.45 -9.75
CA GLN A 13 1.49 -10.73 -11.14
C GLN A 13 0.31 -10.62 -12.11
N LYS A 14 -0.88 -11.11 -11.72
CA LYS A 14 -2.10 -10.94 -12.51
C LYS A 14 -2.43 -9.45 -12.67
N LEU A 15 -2.40 -8.70 -11.57
CA LEU A 15 -2.65 -7.26 -11.59
C LEU A 15 -1.66 -6.53 -12.52
N LEU A 16 -0.37 -6.88 -12.47
CA LEU A 16 0.64 -6.34 -13.40
C LEU A 16 0.26 -6.57 -14.86
N GLY A 17 -0.20 -7.78 -15.21
CA GLY A 17 -0.65 -8.09 -16.55
C GLY A 17 -1.87 -7.27 -17.01
N GLU A 18 -2.73 -6.87 -16.07
CA GLU A 18 -3.95 -6.10 -16.36
C GLU A 18 -3.71 -4.59 -16.46
N ILE A 19 -2.87 -4.01 -15.59
CA ILE A 19 -2.67 -2.55 -15.51
C ILE A 19 -1.40 -2.06 -16.22
N GLY A 20 -0.50 -2.98 -16.56
CA GLY A 20 0.79 -2.67 -17.16
C GLY A 20 1.84 -2.15 -16.18
N GLU A 21 3.10 -2.15 -16.63
CA GLU A 21 4.26 -1.77 -15.82
C GLU A 21 4.20 -0.32 -15.29
N PRO A 22 3.88 0.72 -16.09
CA PRO A 22 3.88 2.10 -15.59
C PRO A 22 2.88 2.33 -14.46
N SER A 23 1.68 1.75 -14.59
CA SER A 23 0.62 1.81 -13.58
C SER A 23 1.02 1.03 -12.32
N MET A 24 1.69 -0.13 -12.47
CA MET A 24 2.20 -0.90 -11.34
C MET A 24 3.28 -0.13 -10.58
N VAL A 25 4.21 0.53 -11.27
CA VAL A 25 5.23 1.38 -10.62
C VAL A 25 4.56 2.52 -9.84
N TYR A 26 3.56 3.18 -10.43
CA TYR A 26 2.80 4.22 -9.73
C TYR A 26 2.09 3.65 -8.49
N LEU A 27 1.41 2.52 -8.62
CA LEU A 27 0.71 1.85 -7.52
C LEU A 27 1.67 1.51 -6.37
N LEU A 28 2.82 0.90 -6.68
CA LEU A 28 3.81 0.50 -5.67
C LEU A 28 4.47 1.68 -4.95
N THR A 29 4.62 2.83 -5.62
CA THR A 29 5.43 3.98 -5.11
C THR A 29 4.61 5.18 -4.64
N LYS A 30 3.39 5.36 -5.16
CA LYS A 30 2.55 6.54 -4.92
C LYS A 30 1.24 6.23 -4.21
N THR A 31 0.88 4.95 -4.08
CA THR A 31 -0.37 4.56 -3.42
C THR A 31 -0.10 3.70 -2.18
N SER A 32 -1.01 3.79 -1.21
CA SER A 32 -0.96 3.01 0.03
C SER A 32 -1.96 1.85 -0.04
N VAL A 33 -1.47 0.66 -0.41
CA VAL A 33 -2.26 -0.57 -0.44
C VAL A 33 -2.12 -1.31 0.89
N PHE A 34 -3.24 -1.69 1.49
CA PHE A 34 -3.28 -2.40 2.77
C PHE A 34 -3.80 -3.82 2.59
N GLN A 35 -3.07 -4.77 3.17
CA GLN A 35 -3.50 -6.16 3.24
C GLN A 35 -4.10 -6.45 4.61
N ARG A 36 -5.31 -7.02 4.63
CA ARG A 36 -5.93 -7.53 5.85
C ARG A 36 -5.17 -8.77 6.34
N LEU A 37 -4.83 -8.78 7.61
CA LEU A 37 -4.19 -9.89 8.30
C LEU A 37 -5.22 -10.75 9.05
N PRO A 38 -4.89 -12.01 9.42
CA PRO A 38 -5.80 -12.91 10.13
C PRO A 38 -6.29 -12.38 11.48
N ASN A 39 -5.51 -11.48 12.11
CA ASN A 39 -5.85 -10.84 13.38
C ASN A 39 -6.76 -9.61 13.23
N ASN A 40 -7.42 -9.43 12.08
CA ASN A 40 -8.22 -8.25 11.75
C ASN A 40 -7.46 -6.91 11.69
N CYS A 41 -6.13 -6.92 11.74
CA CYS A 41 -5.33 -5.73 11.47
C CYS A 41 -5.06 -5.57 9.97
N PHE A 42 -4.55 -4.40 9.59
CA PHE A 42 -4.10 -4.10 8.23
C PHE A 42 -2.60 -3.84 8.22
N CYS A 43 -1.90 -4.38 7.22
CA CYS A 43 -0.48 -4.11 6.98
C CYS A 43 -0.34 -3.33 5.68
N GLN A 44 0.38 -2.21 5.72
CA GLN A 44 0.71 -1.44 4.52
C GLN A 44 1.74 -2.20 3.70
N ILE A 45 1.44 -2.43 2.41
CA ILE A 45 2.29 -3.19 1.49
C ILE A 45 3.08 -2.27 0.56
N THR A 46 2.51 -1.12 0.18
CA THR A 46 3.06 -0.21 -0.83
C THR A 46 3.06 1.25 -0.36
N GLY A 47 3.80 2.09 -1.08
CA GLY A 47 3.87 3.53 -0.81
C GLY A 47 4.76 3.89 0.37
N PHE A 48 4.75 5.17 0.73
CA PHE A 48 5.50 5.68 1.87
C PHE A 48 4.91 5.16 3.17
N ALA A 49 5.76 4.67 4.06
CA ALA A 49 5.32 4.25 5.39
C ALA A 49 4.55 5.40 6.05
N LEU A 50 3.33 5.12 6.48
CA LEU A 50 2.55 6.06 7.26
C LEU A 50 3.25 6.29 8.60
N ASP A 51 4.00 7.39 8.72
CA ASP A 51 4.53 7.85 10.00
C ASP A 51 3.38 8.45 10.82
N LYS A 52 3.39 8.22 12.13
CA LYS A 52 2.36 8.68 13.07
C LYS A 52 2.21 10.21 13.08
N ARG A 53 3.24 10.94 12.64
CA ARG A 53 3.25 12.41 12.62
C ARG A 53 2.43 13.05 11.49
N VAL A 54 2.04 12.28 10.48
CA VAL A 54 1.26 12.81 9.34
C VAL A 54 -0.25 12.83 9.64
N GLN A 55 -0.73 12.11 10.66
CA GLN A 55 -2.16 12.08 11.00
C GLN A 55 -2.66 13.27 11.83
N ASP A 56 -1.76 14.04 12.46
CA ASP A 56 -2.16 15.17 13.30
C ASP A 56 -2.43 16.47 12.51
N GLN A 57 -2.11 16.51 11.21
CA GLN A 57 -2.23 17.75 10.42
C GLN A 57 -3.57 17.92 9.68
N ASP A 58 -4.36 16.85 9.53
CA ASP A 58 -5.67 16.89 8.84
C ASP A 58 -6.88 17.00 9.79
N ARG A 59 -6.66 17.14 11.10
CA ARG A 59 -7.75 17.26 12.10
C ARG A 59 -7.91 18.64 12.76
N GLN A 60 -7.01 19.59 12.51
CA GLN A 60 -7.11 20.94 13.09
C GLN A 60 -7.62 21.94 12.03
N GLY A 61 -8.91 21.86 11.73
CA GLY A 61 -9.56 22.72 10.76
C GLY A 61 -11.08 22.75 10.91
N ASP A 62 -11.58 22.82 12.14
CA ASP A 62 -12.93 23.32 12.42
C ASP A 62 -13.05 23.74 13.90
N SER A 63 -12.88 25.05 14.17
CA SER A 63 -13.45 25.82 15.30
C SER A 63 -13.04 27.28 15.15
#